data_AF-A0A929IYU1-F1
#
_entry.id   AF-A0A929IYU1-F1
#
_cell.length_a   1.000
_cell.length_b   1.000
_cell.length_c   1.000
_cell.angle_alpha   90.00
_cell.angle_beta   90.00
_cell.angle_gamma   90.00
#
_symmetry.space_group_name_H-M   'P 1'
#
loop_
_entity.id
_entity.type
_entity.pdbx_description
1 polymer ?
#
loop_
_entity_poly.entity_id
_entity_poly.type
_entity_poly.pdbx_seq_one_letter_code
_entity_poly.pdbx_strand_id
1 'polypeptide(L)'
;MKIIKYLTLTLLFINSITITNAELVIDGNGDGILDNEQTNVITIPDAVTGEYLTLVTDNCPINLVSAHTEQEFENKESNSFPQGIFYYELQCKEADITIYFHGINQLRDNLTYQKYGPIIPGDLTTSTWYSLPNVTFSEIIVNEQSIVTANFTLKDGELGDDTGVDGRIVDPGGVAYNDDVGNVISFISKTFTASRKSEQAVITINRNGLIGSFSVNYSIKGNTAIVGQDFQTVNGTLFWNENERGDKNFTIPLAKDATIGTNIQLNLTNLSPLQEDSLLGIETAILTITDDDILTTLTPTPIQPLPSTINSTYVQSSFFTDDLTIT
;
A
#
# COMPACT_ATOMS: atom_id res chain seq x y z
N MET A 1 27.83 28.23 13.38
CA MET A 1 27.50 26.99 14.10
C MET A 1 25.97 26.94 14.25
N LYS A 2 25.28 26.47 13.21
CA LYS A 2 23.81 26.33 13.21
C LYS A 2 23.52 24.87 13.56
N ILE A 3 22.85 24.69 14.68
CA ILE A 3 22.42 23.40 15.22
C ILE A 3 21.34 22.86 14.28
N ILE A 4 21.63 21.75 13.61
CA ILE A 4 20.66 20.99 12.82
C ILE A 4 19.71 20.32 13.82
N LYS A 5 18.47 20.79 13.87
CA LYS A 5 17.37 20.12 14.57
C LYS A 5 17.06 18.85 13.79
N TYR A 6 17.34 17.69 14.38
CA TYR A 6 16.71 16.44 14.00
C TYR A 6 15.20 16.64 14.10
N LEU A 7 14.52 16.66 12.96
CA LEU A 7 13.07 16.57 12.92
C LEU A 7 12.75 15.12 13.31
N THR A 8 12.34 14.94 14.55
CA THR A 8 11.63 13.73 14.96
C THR A 8 10.42 13.60 14.06
N LEU A 9 10.49 12.67 13.11
CA LEU A 9 9.34 12.19 12.36
C LEU A 9 8.36 11.66 13.42
N THR A 10 7.33 12.46 13.69
CA THR A 10 6.25 12.05 14.56
C THR A 10 5.60 10.89 13.84
N LEU A 11 5.51 9.73 14.51
CA LEU A 11 4.82 8.54 14.03
C LEU A 11 3.34 8.91 13.76
N LEU A 12 3.06 9.44 12.57
CA LEU A 12 1.77 9.34 11.94
C LEU A 12 1.61 7.86 11.60
N PHE A 13 0.47 7.27 11.94
CA PHE A 13 0.17 5.87 11.69
C PHE A 13 0.56 5.50 10.26
N ILE A 14 1.67 4.78 10.13
CA ILE A 14 2.16 4.34 8.84
C ILE A 14 1.27 3.16 8.48
N ASN A 15 0.36 3.33 7.53
CA ASN A 15 -0.29 2.22 6.85
C ASN A 15 0.67 1.59 5.82
N SER A 16 1.99 1.55 6.10
CA SER A 16 2.94 0.85 5.25
C SER A 16 2.80 -0.64 5.54
N ILE A 17 2.12 -1.34 4.65
CA ILE A 17 2.13 -2.80 4.64
C ILE A 17 3.49 -3.24 4.09
N THR A 18 4.42 -3.60 4.96
CA THR A 18 5.64 -4.31 4.57
C THR A 18 5.33 -5.80 4.53
N ILE A 19 4.92 -6.31 3.37
CA ILE A 19 4.81 -7.76 3.15
C ILE A 19 6.15 -8.27 2.67
N THR A 20 6.75 -9.17 3.43
CA THR A 20 7.84 -10.02 2.93
C THR A 20 7.26 -11.05 1.99
N ASN A 21 7.89 -11.29 0.83
CA ASN A 21 7.48 -12.19 -0.27
C ASN A 21 7.00 -13.61 0.17
N ALA A 22 7.32 -14.06 1.39
CA ALA A 22 7.04 -15.41 1.88
C ALA A 22 5.56 -15.75 2.18
N GLU A 23 4.64 -14.80 2.22
CA GLU A 23 3.26 -15.06 2.68
C GLU A 23 2.21 -15.15 1.56
N LEU A 24 2.47 -14.63 0.36
CA LEU A 24 1.52 -14.65 -0.76
C LEU A 24 1.87 -15.78 -1.74
N VAL A 25 0.90 -16.65 -2.02
CA VAL A 25 0.99 -17.74 -3.00
C VAL A 25 0.22 -17.29 -4.25
N ILE A 26 0.85 -16.44 -5.05
CA ILE A 26 0.27 -15.81 -6.24
C ILE A 26 1.26 -15.84 -7.40
N ASP A 27 0.75 -15.98 -8.61
CA ASP A 27 1.46 -15.80 -9.89
C ASP A 27 0.89 -14.53 -10.52
N GLY A 28 1.50 -13.40 -10.14
CA GLY A 28 0.99 -12.07 -10.47
C GLY A 28 1.31 -11.64 -11.89
N ASN A 29 2.38 -12.18 -12.48
CA ASN A 29 2.75 -11.92 -13.87
C ASN A 29 2.17 -12.95 -14.86
N GLY A 30 1.60 -14.06 -14.36
CA GLY A 30 0.92 -15.08 -15.16
C GLY A 30 1.86 -15.98 -15.94
N ASP A 31 3.12 -16.14 -15.51
CA ASP A 31 4.12 -16.93 -16.23
C ASP A 31 4.10 -18.42 -15.89
N GLY A 32 3.25 -18.83 -14.93
CA GLY A 32 3.10 -20.19 -14.46
C GLY A 32 4.04 -20.58 -13.32
N ILE A 33 4.89 -19.67 -12.87
CA ILE A 33 5.73 -19.79 -11.68
C ILE A 33 5.15 -18.85 -10.61
N LEU A 34 5.20 -19.27 -9.34
CA LEU A 34 4.73 -18.42 -8.27
C LEU A 34 5.75 -17.30 -8.00
N ASP A 35 5.28 -16.09 -7.73
CA ASP A 35 6.14 -14.92 -7.53
C ASP A 35 7.09 -15.12 -6.33
N ASN A 36 6.69 -15.91 -5.32
CA ASN A 36 7.52 -16.25 -4.17
C ASN A 36 8.62 -17.29 -4.47
N GLU A 37 8.59 -17.91 -5.64
CA GLU A 37 9.62 -18.80 -6.18
C GLU A 37 10.59 -18.05 -7.12
N GLN A 38 10.35 -16.76 -7.37
CA GLN A 38 11.13 -15.90 -8.25
C GLN A 38 11.85 -14.81 -7.46
N THR A 39 13.11 -14.54 -7.79
CA THR A 39 13.91 -13.50 -7.11
C THR A 39 13.74 -12.11 -7.72
N ASN A 40 13.11 -12.05 -8.88
CA ASN A 40 12.95 -10.88 -9.73
C ASN A 40 11.47 -10.57 -10.01
N VAL A 41 10.57 -11.22 -9.28
CA VAL A 41 9.14 -10.96 -9.29
C VAL A 41 8.67 -10.81 -7.85
N ILE A 42 7.81 -9.84 -7.59
CA ILE A 42 7.16 -9.68 -6.28
C ILE A 42 5.77 -9.09 -6.46
N THR A 43 4.82 -9.61 -5.69
CA THR A 43 3.45 -9.09 -5.64
C THR A 43 3.10 -8.63 -4.24
N ILE A 44 2.59 -7.41 -4.12
CA ILE A 44 2.08 -6.85 -2.87
C ILE A 44 0.71 -6.18 -3.10
N PRO A 45 -0.15 -6.07 -2.08
CA PRO A 45 -1.34 -5.24 -2.17
C PRO A 45 -0.96 -3.75 -2.32
N ASP A 46 -1.73 -3.04 -3.13
CA ASP A 46 -1.64 -1.60 -3.33
C ASP A 46 -2.28 -0.83 -2.15
N ALA A 47 -1.87 0.41 -1.95
CA ALA A 47 -2.29 1.22 -0.79
C ALA A 47 -3.65 1.91 -0.95
N VAL A 48 -4.26 1.87 -2.14
CA VAL A 48 -5.51 2.56 -2.46
C VAL A 48 -6.67 1.57 -2.54
N THR A 49 -6.49 0.45 -3.24
CA THR A 49 -7.53 -0.54 -3.50
C THR A 49 -7.32 -1.87 -2.79
N GLY A 50 -6.13 -2.15 -2.27
CA GLY A 50 -5.77 -3.49 -1.79
C GLY A 50 -5.94 -4.58 -2.84
N GLU A 51 -6.04 -4.20 -4.12
CA GLU A 51 -5.71 -5.07 -5.25
C GLU A 51 -4.20 -5.21 -5.32
N TYR A 52 -3.69 -5.98 -6.27
CA TYR A 52 -2.27 -6.30 -6.30
C TYR A 52 -1.48 -5.39 -7.25
N LEU A 53 -0.24 -5.12 -6.87
CA LEU A 53 0.83 -4.63 -7.73
C LEU A 53 1.85 -5.75 -7.87
N THR A 54 2.18 -6.13 -9.11
CA THR A 54 3.29 -7.05 -9.39
C THR A 54 4.43 -6.28 -10.04
N LEU A 55 5.61 -6.35 -9.46
CA LEU A 55 6.85 -5.85 -10.05
C LEU A 55 7.63 -7.03 -10.63
N VAL A 56 8.00 -6.93 -11.90
CA VAL A 56 8.93 -7.83 -12.58
C VAL A 56 10.15 -7.03 -12.99
N THR A 57 11.34 -7.54 -12.67
CA THR A 57 12.61 -6.96 -13.10
C THR A 57 13.38 -7.98 -13.95
N ASP A 58 13.96 -7.56 -15.08
CA ASP A 58 14.87 -8.45 -15.81
C ASP A 58 16.26 -8.37 -15.20
N ASN A 59 16.65 -9.44 -14.48
CA ASN A 59 18.01 -9.65 -13.94
C ASN A 59 18.46 -8.67 -12.84
N CYS A 60 17.54 -7.94 -12.21
CA CYS A 60 17.87 -7.03 -11.12
C CYS A 60 17.23 -7.47 -9.79
N PRO A 61 18.02 -7.85 -8.77
CA PRO A 61 17.47 -8.29 -7.48
C PRO A 61 16.64 -7.20 -6.80
N ILE A 62 15.46 -7.58 -6.33
CA ILE A 62 14.56 -6.72 -5.57
C ILE A 62 14.96 -6.79 -4.09
N ASN A 63 15.29 -5.64 -3.49
CA ASN A 63 15.70 -5.56 -2.08
C ASN A 63 14.52 -5.23 -1.17
N LEU A 64 13.70 -4.26 -1.58
CA LEU A 64 12.59 -3.74 -0.79
C LEU A 64 11.46 -3.33 -1.72
N VAL A 65 10.23 -3.55 -1.26
CA VAL A 65 9.03 -2.97 -1.87
C VAL A 65 8.04 -2.52 -0.81
N SER A 66 7.26 -1.50 -1.13
CA SER A 66 6.10 -1.06 -0.34
C SER A 66 5.10 -0.31 -1.22
N ALA A 67 3.84 -0.28 -0.80
CA ALA A 67 2.79 0.51 -1.44
C ALA A 67 2.44 1.72 -0.55
N HIS A 68 2.22 2.86 -1.19
CA HIS A 68 1.94 4.15 -0.53
C HIS A 68 0.82 4.89 -1.26
N THR A 69 0.20 5.84 -0.58
CA THR A 69 -0.67 6.84 -1.22
C THR A 69 0.12 8.09 -1.59
N GLU A 70 -0.33 8.85 -2.60
CA GLU A 70 0.29 10.11 -2.99
C GLU A 70 0.27 11.17 -1.88
N GLN A 71 -0.63 11.02 -0.90
CA GLN A 71 -0.77 11.90 0.26
C GLN A 71 0.41 11.79 1.24
N GLU A 72 1.19 10.72 1.16
CA GLU A 72 2.35 10.48 2.03
C GLU A 72 3.60 11.25 1.58
N PHE A 73 3.58 11.84 0.38
CA PHE A 73 4.71 12.56 -0.21
C PHE A 73 4.55 14.08 -0.09
N GLU A 74 5.67 14.80 -0.08
CA GLU A 74 5.63 16.27 -0.05
C GLU A 74 5.15 16.84 -1.37
N ASN A 75 4.71 18.10 -1.34
CA ASN A 75 4.14 18.83 -2.48
C ASN A 75 2.94 18.10 -3.07
N LYS A 76 1.73 18.62 -2.81
CA LYS A 76 0.49 17.97 -3.28
C LYS A 76 0.52 17.75 -4.80
N GLU A 77 0.39 16.50 -5.22
CA GLU A 77 0.23 16.16 -6.63
C GLU A 77 -1.18 16.50 -7.11
N SER A 78 -1.26 17.02 -8.33
CA SER A 78 -2.50 17.17 -9.09
C SER A 78 -3.02 15.82 -9.51
N ASN A 79 -2.27 14.97 -10.20
CA ASN A 79 -2.75 13.71 -10.74
C ASN A 79 -3.36 12.74 -9.70
N SER A 80 -4.19 11.84 -10.20
CA SER A 80 -4.85 10.77 -9.45
C SER A 80 -4.13 9.44 -9.60
N PHE A 81 -3.87 8.74 -8.50
CA PHE A 81 -3.17 7.46 -8.47
C PHE A 81 -4.15 6.31 -8.13
N PRO A 82 -4.81 5.70 -9.13
CA PRO A 82 -5.83 4.67 -8.89
C PRO A 82 -5.37 3.44 -8.10
N GLN A 83 -4.07 3.14 -8.09
CA GLN A 83 -3.46 2.07 -7.26
C GLN A 83 -2.26 2.58 -6.46
N GLY A 84 -2.25 3.88 -6.16
CA GLY A 84 -1.21 4.50 -5.35
C GLY A 84 0.16 4.54 -6.00
N ILE A 85 1.17 4.59 -5.14
CA ILE A 85 2.59 4.67 -5.44
C ILE A 85 3.24 3.34 -5.05
N PHE A 86 3.90 2.72 -6.01
CA PHE A 86 4.75 1.55 -5.79
C PHE A 86 6.17 2.03 -5.51
N TYR A 87 6.61 1.87 -4.26
CA TYR A 87 8.00 2.07 -3.87
C TYR A 87 8.75 0.76 -4.06
N TYR A 88 9.90 0.81 -4.73
CA TYR A 88 10.81 -0.33 -4.80
C TYR A 88 12.29 0.11 -4.78
N GLU A 89 13.13 -0.72 -4.17
CA GLU A 89 14.59 -0.63 -4.18
C GLU A 89 15.16 -1.86 -4.88
N LEU A 90 15.99 -1.64 -5.89
CA LEU A 90 16.68 -2.67 -6.64
C LEU A 90 18.19 -2.59 -6.44
N GLN A 91 18.89 -3.72 -6.51
CA GLN A 91 20.35 -3.81 -6.32
C GLN A 91 21.07 -4.10 -7.64
N CYS A 92 21.03 -3.15 -8.56
CA CYS A 92 21.71 -3.21 -9.84
C CYS A 92 21.92 -1.82 -10.45
N LYS A 93 22.59 -1.77 -11.60
CA LYS A 93 22.88 -0.51 -12.32
C LYS A 93 21.89 -0.17 -13.43
N GLU A 94 21.13 -1.16 -13.88
CA GLU A 94 20.14 -1.03 -14.95
C GLU A 94 19.11 -2.13 -14.78
N ALA A 95 17.83 -1.78 -14.90
CA ALA A 95 16.72 -2.72 -14.79
C ALA A 95 15.66 -2.39 -15.84
N ASP A 96 15.27 -3.40 -16.62
CA ASP A 96 14.01 -3.37 -17.34
C ASP A 96 12.91 -3.78 -16.36
N ILE A 97 11.89 -2.92 -16.26
CA ILE A 97 10.85 -2.96 -15.24
C ILE A 97 9.51 -3.13 -15.93
N THR A 98 8.75 -4.13 -15.48
CA THR A 98 7.33 -4.25 -15.80
C THR A 98 6.52 -4.21 -14.51
N ILE A 99 5.55 -3.31 -14.42
CA ILE A 99 4.62 -3.23 -13.29
C ILE A 99 3.23 -3.61 -13.78
N TYR A 100 2.60 -4.56 -13.09
CA TYR A 100 1.22 -5.01 -13.34
C TYR A 100 0.31 -4.35 -12.32
N PHE A 101 -0.71 -3.67 -12.82
CA PHE A 101 -1.67 -2.90 -12.06
C PHE A 101 -2.99 -3.67 -11.98
N HIS A 102 -3.11 -4.67 -11.10
CA HIS A 102 -4.22 -5.65 -11.11
C HIS A 102 -5.61 -5.03 -10.89
N GLY A 103 -5.69 -3.88 -10.23
CA GLY A 103 -6.91 -3.09 -10.07
C GLY A 103 -7.29 -2.20 -11.27
N ILE A 104 -6.55 -2.22 -12.38
CA ILE A 104 -6.88 -1.51 -13.62
C ILE A 104 -7.04 -2.51 -14.75
N ASN A 105 -8.28 -2.70 -15.18
CA ASN A 105 -8.68 -3.73 -16.12
C ASN A 105 -8.94 -3.25 -17.55
N GLN A 106 -8.63 -1.98 -17.82
CA GLN A 106 -8.78 -1.39 -19.14
C GLN A 106 -7.75 -0.29 -19.33
N LEU A 107 -7.03 -0.34 -20.44
CA LEU A 107 -6.12 0.72 -20.83
C LEU A 107 -6.89 1.98 -21.19
N ARG A 108 -6.48 3.09 -20.61
CA ARG A 108 -7.03 4.42 -20.90
C ARG A 108 -6.04 5.24 -21.72
N ASP A 109 -6.58 6.17 -22.50
CA ASP A 109 -5.76 7.16 -23.19
C ASP A 109 -5.07 8.09 -22.19
N ASN A 110 -3.89 8.60 -22.56
CA ASN A 110 -3.11 9.58 -21.79
C ASN A 110 -2.69 9.14 -20.38
N LEU A 111 -2.56 7.83 -20.14
CA LEU A 111 -1.90 7.32 -18.94
C LEU A 111 -0.47 7.87 -18.84
N THR A 112 -0.11 8.29 -17.63
CA THR A 112 1.26 8.68 -17.29
C THR A 112 1.74 7.84 -16.14
N TYR A 113 3.06 7.64 -16.07
CA TYR A 113 3.69 7.15 -14.86
C TYR A 113 4.25 8.37 -14.14
N GLN A 114 3.65 8.69 -13.00
CA GLN A 114 4.08 9.82 -12.18
C GLN A 114 4.86 9.28 -11.01
N LYS A 115 5.94 9.97 -10.65
CA LYS A 115 6.73 9.62 -9.49
C LYS A 115 7.13 10.85 -8.70
N TYR A 116 7.44 10.66 -7.42
CA TYR A 116 7.96 11.71 -6.55
C TYR A 116 9.43 11.46 -6.26
N GLY A 117 10.33 12.31 -6.75
CA GLY A 117 11.74 12.10 -6.50
C GLY A 117 12.61 13.24 -7.00
N PRO A 118 13.92 13.20 -6.74
CA PRO A 118 14.84 14.20 -7.26
C PRO A 118 14.94 14.12 -8.78
N ILE A 119 14.88 15.28 -9.45
CA ILE A 119 15.18 15.36 -10.90
C ILE A 119 16.69 15.35 -11.17
N ILE A 120 17.51 15.54 -10.14
CA ILE A 120 18.95 15.29 -10.13
C ILE A 120 19.20 14.13 -9.15
N PRO A 121 19.40 12.90 -9.65
CA PRO A 121 19.54 11.70 -8.81
C PRO A 121 20.57 11.88 -7.68
N GLY A 122 20.18 11.51 -6.45
CA GLY A 122 20.99 11.71 -5.23
C GLY A 122 20.95 13.10 -4.60
N ASP A 123 20.34 14.11 -5.25
CA ASP A 123 20.12 15.45 -4.71
C ASP A 123 18.64 15.67 -4.34
N LEU A 124 18.29 15.30 -3.10
CA LEU A 124 16.94 15.43 -2.54
C LEU A 124 16.40 16.87 -2.52
N THR A 125 17.24 17.89 -2.71
CA THR A 125 16.75 19.28 -2.81
C THR A 125 16.01 19.55 -4.12
N THR A 126 16.16 18.64 -5.08
CA THR A 126 15.48 18.69 -6.38
C THR A 126 14.21 17.83 -6.43
N SER A 127 13.77 17.28 -5.28
CA SER A 127 12.60 16.42 -5.22
C SER A 127 11.31 17.13 -5.60
N THR A 128 10.62 16.57 -6.58
CA THR A 128 9.34 17.06 -7.10
C THR A 128 8.58 15.91 -7.73
N TRP A 129 7.30 16.12 -8.00
CA TRP A 129 6.55 15.26 -8.90
C TRP A 129 6.94 15.52 -10.35
N TYR A 130 7.04 14.45 -11.14
CA TYR A 130 7.23 14.50 -12.58
C TYR A 130 6.78 13.22 -13.27
N SER A 131 6.42 13.35 -14.55
CA SER A 131 6.15 12.21 -15.42
C SER A 131 7.48 11.54 -15.79
N LEU A 132 7.61 10.25 -15.50
CA LEU A 132 8.75 9.46 -15.96
C LEU A 132 8.66 9.32 -17.50
N PRO A 133 9.69 9.73 -18.26
CA PRO A 133 9.68 9.58 -19.70
C PRO A 133 9.80 8.12 -20.14
N ASN A 134 9.39 7.83 -21.38
CA ASN A 134 9.56 6.54 -22.06
C ASN A 134 8.85 5.35 -21.39
N VAL A 135 7.84 5.60 -20.56
CA VAL A 135 6.96 4.54 -20.06
C VAL A 135 5.97 4.12 -21.14
N THR A 136 5.92 2.83 -21.42
CA THR A 136 4.96 2.22 -22.34
C THR A 136 3.88 1.49 -21.56
N PHE A 137 2.63 1.88 -21.75
CA PHE A 137 1.49 1.17 -21.18
C PHE A 137 0.95 0.11 -22.16
N SER A 138 0.47 -1.00 -21.64
CA SER A 138 -0.15 -2.07 -22.42
C SER A 138 -1.28 -2.72 -21.64
N GLU A 139 -2.24 -3.30 -22.36
CA GLU A 139 -3.29 -4.14 -21.79
C GLU A 139 -2.97 -5.60 -22.11
N ILE A 140 -2.95 -6.45 -21.09
CA ILE A 140 -2.66 -7.88 -21.21
C ILE A 140 -3.70 -8.71 -20.47
N ILE A 141 -3.74 -10.00 -20.73
CA ILE A 141 -4.61 -10.94 -20.02
C ILE A 141 -3.74 -11.82 -19.12
N VAL A 142 -4.00 -11.77 -17.82
CA VAL A 142 -3.40 -12.66 -16.81
C VAL A 142 -4.55 -13.38 -16.10
N ASN A 143 -4.53 -14.71 -16.08
CA ASN A 143 -5.56 -15.52 -15.41
C ASN A 143 -7.01 -15.14 -15.80
N GLU A 144 -7.26 -14.91 -17.10
CA GLU A 144 -8.55 -14.49 -17.66
C GLU A 144 -9.00 -13.06 -17.29
N GLN A 145 -8.19 -12.30 -16.55
CA GLN A 145 -8.44 -10.92 -16.21
C GLN A 145 -7.62 -9.98 -17.11
N SER A 146 -8.26 -8.93 -17.64
CA SER A 146 -7.53 -7.85 -18.30
C SER A 146 -6.82 -7.00 -17.25
N ILE A 147 -5.54 -6.69 -17.50
CA ILE A 147 -4.65 -5.96 -16.60
C ILE A 147 -3.84 -4.95 -17.40
N VAL A 148 -3.71 -3.74 -16.87
CA VAL A 148 -2.79 -2.73 -17.41
C VAL A 148 -1.39 -2.93 -16.86
N THR A 149 -0.38 -2.82 -17.73
CA THR A 149 1.04 -2.85 -17.36
C THR A 149 1.75 -1.57 -17.75
N ALA A 150 2.74 -1.16 -16.98
CA ALA A 150 3.76 -0.18 -17.38
C ALA A 150 5.10 -0.86 -17.63
N ASN A 151 5.76 -0.52 -18.73
CA ASN A 151 7.09 -1.02 -19.10
C ASN A 151 8.06 0.14 -19.31
N PHE A 152 9.23 0.08 -18.68
CA PHE A 152 10.28 1.09 -18.80
C PHE A 152 11.64 0.56 -18.30
N THR A 153 12.71 1.32 -18.53
CA THR A 153 14.06 0.99 -18.08
C THR A 153 14.55 2.09 -17.14
N LEU A 154 15.12 1.71 -15.99
CA LEU A 154 15.81 2.63 -15.08
C LEU A 154 17.31 2.32 -15.02
N LYS A 155 18.10 3.35 -14.72
CA LYS A 155 19.56 3.27 -14.57
C LYS A 155 20.01 4.00 -13.31
N ASP A 156 20.95 3.39 -12.60
CA ASP A 156 21.57 3.91 -11.37
C ASP A 156 22.20 5.29 -11.62
N GLY A 157 21.71 6.30 -10.89
CA GLY A 157 22.10 7.70 -11.01
C GLY A 157 21.58 8.45 -12.24
N GLU A 158 20.59 7.92 -12.97
CA GLU A 158 19.87 8.62 -14.05
C GLU A 158 18.44 9.02 -13.64
N LEU A 159 17.79 9.92 -14.40
CA LEU A 159 16.43 10.37 -14.09
C LEU A 159 15.47 9.18 -13.95
N GLY A 160 14.70 9.17 -12.86
CA GLY A 160 13.87 8.02 -12.49
C GLY A 160 14.45 7.20 -11.35
N ASP A 161 15.76 7.30 -11.09
CA ASP A 161 16.38 6.84 -9.85
C ASP A 161 16.45 7.99 -8.82
N ASP A 162 15.99 7.73 -7.59
CA ASP A 162 16.10 8.69 -6.50
C ASP A 162 17.52 8.75 -5.92
N THR A 163 18.32 7.69 -6.08
CA THR A 163 19.69 7.63 -5.57
C THR A 163 20.71 8.21 -6.54
N GLY A 164 21.90 8.56 -6.05
CA GLY A 164 23.02 8.86 -6.93
C GLY A 164 23.65 7.56 -7.44
N VAL A 165 24.77 7.64 -8.17
CA VAL A 165 25.50 6.45 -8.62
C VAL A 165 26.04 5.67 -7.41
N ASP A 166 25.28 4.66 -6.95
CA ASP A 166 25.60 3.87 -5.76
C ASP A 166 25.31 2.37 -5.89
N GLY A 167 24.89 1.92 -7.07
CA GLY A 167 24.57 0.53 -7.37
C GLY A 167 23.16 0.11 -6.96
N ARG A 168 22.31 1.08 -6.62
CA ARG A 168 20.92 0.88 -6.27
C ARG A 168 20.03 1.72 -7.19
N ILE A 169 18.81 1.26 -7.38
CA ILE A 169 17.77 2.02 -8.06
C ILE A 169 16.59 2.12 -7.11
N VAL A 170 16.15 3.34 -6.80
CA VAL A 170 14.99 3.59 -5.95
C VAL A 170 13.95 4.39 -6.73
N ASP A 171 12.74 3.85 -6.82
CA ASP A 171 11.64 4.53 -7.49
C ASP A 171 10.33 4.43 -6.69
N PRO A 172 9.81 5.56 -6.20
CA PRO A 172 8.43 5.71 -5.74
C PRO A 172 7.54 6.27 -6.84
N GLY A 173 7.00 5.40 -7.69
CA GLY A 173 6.16 5.81 -8.82
C GLY A 173 4.88 4.99 -8.96
N GLY A 174 3.94 5.51 -9.74
CA GLY A 174 2.67 4.85 -9.97
C GLY A 174 2.02 5.27 -11.28
N VAL A 175 1.12 4.43 -11.76
CA VAL A 175 0.20 4.82 -12.83
C VAL A 175 -0.69 5.96 -12.34
N ALA A 176 -0.81 6.99 -13.16
CA ALA A 176 -1.55 8.18 -12.83
C ALA A 176 -2.45 8.61 -13.98
N TYR A 177 -3.66 9.02 -13.61
CA TYR A 177 -4.56 9.75 -14.48
C TYR A 177 -4.30 11.24 -14.31
N ASN A 178 -4.25 11.96 -15.42
CA ASN A 178 -4.40 13.41 -15.33
C ASN A 178 -5.76 13.73 -14.70
N ASP A 179 -5.85 14.87 -14.02
CA ASP A 179 -7.05 15.29 -13.28
C ASP A 179 -8.34 15.37 -14.12
N ASP A 180 -8.22 15.14 -15.42
CA ASP A 180 -9.30 15.10 -16.39
C ASP A 180 -9.90 13.68 -16.60
N VAL A 181 -9.41 12.62 -15.95
CA VAL A 181 -9.95 11.24 -16.14
C VAL A 181 -10.51 10.62 -14.86
N GLY A 182 -11.85 10.52 -14.81
CA GLY A 182 -12.61 9.60 -13.95
C GLY A 182 -12.65 9.88 -12.44
N ASN A 183 -13.77 9.51 -11.81
CA ASN A 183 -13.93 9.55 -10.36
C ASN A 183 -13.97 8.13 -9.81
N VAL A 184 -12.88 7.70 -9.16
CA VAL A 184 -12.87 6.48 -8.34
C VAL A 184 -13.22 6.86 -6.92
N ILE A 185 -14.20 6.15 -6.35
CA ILE A 185 -14.57 6.26 -4.95
C ILE A 185 -14.38 4.88 -4.31
N SER A 186 -13.56 4.78 -3.27
CA SER A 186 -13.21 3.50 -2.65
C SER A 186 -13.08 3.61 -1.13
N PHE A 187 -13.31 2.51 -0.39
CA PHE A 187 -12.66 2.38 0.91
C PHE A 187 -11.14 2.51 0.73
N ILE A 188 -10.44 3.03 1.74
CA ILE A 188 -8.96 3.11 1.69
C ILE A 188 -8.28 1.75 1.97
N SER A 189 -9.05 0.72 2.33
CA SER A 189 -8.54 -0.62 2.62
C SER A 189 -9.67 -1.65 2.53
N LYS A 190 -9.34 -2.89 2.14
CA LYS A 190 -10.25 -4.05 2.23
C LYS A 190 -10.52 -4.49 3.67
N THR A 191 -9.65 -4.10 4.60
CA THR A 191 -9.74 -4.47 6.03
C THR A 191 -9.55 -3.28 6.95
N PHE A 192 -10.44 -3.16 7.92
CA PHE A 192 -10.34 -2.20 9.02
C PHE A 192 -10.30 -2.96 10.35
N THR A 193 -9.70 -2.35 11.36
CA THR A 193 -9.74 -2.84 12.74
C THR A 193 -10.14 -1.70 13.65
N ALA A 194 -10.98 -1.99 14.63
CA ALA A 194 -11.30 -1.03 15.68
C ALA A 194 -11.48 -1.75 17.00
N SER A 195 -10.93 -1.15 18.05
CA SER A 195 -11.12 -1.67 19.39
C SER A 195 -12.51 -1.34 19.91
N ARG A 196 -13.15 -2.33 20.53
CA ARG A 196 -14.42 -2.12 21.24
C ARG A 196 -14.32 -1.04 22.33
N LYS A 197 -13.12 -0.77 22.87
CA LYS A 197 -12.89 0.28 23.88
C LYS A 197 -12.94 1.69 23.30
N SER A 198 -12.73 1.83 21.99
CA SER A 198 -12.89 3.12 21.31
C SER A 198 -14.36 3.53 21.21
N GLU A 199 -15.31 2.61 21.44
CA GLU A 199 -16.77 2.78 21.33
C GLU A 199 -17.27 3.21 19.92
N GLN A 200 -16.35 3.51 19.00
CA GLN A 200 -16.58 3.86 17.61
C GLN A 200 -15.44 3.33 16.74
N ALA A 201 -15.80 2.82 15.55
CA ALA A 201 -14.85 2.59 14.47
C ALA A 201 -14.92 3.74 13.46
N VAL A 202 -13.78 4.22 12.98
CA VAL A 202 -13.70 5.22 11.91
C VAL A 202 -13.42 4.50 10.60
N ILE A 203 -14.31 4.68 9.62
CA ILE A 203 -14.14 4.14 8.27
C ILE A 203 -13.87 5.30 7.32
N THR A 204 -12.82 5.18 6.53
CA THR A 204 -12.40 6.20 5.57
C THR A 204 -12.66 5.73 4.14
N ILE A 205 -13.22 6.62 3.33
CA ILE A 205 -13.47 6.47 1.90
C ILE A 205 -12.74 7.60 1.19
N ASN A 206 -12.02 7.28 0.14
CA ASN A 206 -11.30 8.24 -0.67
C ASN A 206 -12.02 8.48 -2.01
N ARG A 207 -11.94 9.71 -2.51
CA ARG A 207 -12.23 10.08 -3.90
C ARG A 207 -10.94 10.59 -4.54
N ASN A 208 -10.59 10.10 -5.73
CA ASN A 208 -9.36 10.50 -6.41
C ASN A 208 -9.58 11.54 -7.55
N GLY A 209 -10.78 11.64 -8.13
CA GLY A 209 -11.11 12.60 -9.20
C GLY A 209 -11.60 13.97 -8.70
N LEU A 210 -11.43 15.01 -9.53
CA LEU A 210 -11.89 16.38 -9.25
C LEU A 210 -13.13 16.80 -10.06
N ILE A 211 -13.44 16.08 -11.14
CA ILE A 211 -14.52 16.44 -12.07
C ILE A 211 -15.88 16.29 -11.41
N GLY A 212 -16.66 17.37 -11.37
CA GLY A 212 -18.05 17.37 -10.91
C GLY A 212 -18.20 17.09 -9.42
N SER A 213 -19.44 17.21 -8.92
CA SER A 213 -19.79 16.74 -7.58
C SER A 213 -20.18 15.27 -7.63
N PHE A 214 -19.81 14.53 -6.58
CA PHE A 214 -20.07 13.09 -6.47
C PHE A 214 -20.65 12.73 -5.13
N SER A 215 -21.43 11.66 -5.14
CA SER A 215 -21.96 11.04 -3.94
C SER A 215 -21.86 9.54 -4.01
N VAL A 216 -21.63 8.91 -2.86
CA VAL A 216 -21.67 7.46 -2.71
C VAL A 216 -22.47 7.13 -1.47
N ASN A 217 -23.31 6.10 -1.56
CA ASN A 217 -23.98 5.55 -0.40
C ASN A 217 -23.07 4.53 0.29
N TYR A 218 -23.03 4.56 1.61
CA TYR A 218 -22.41 3.51 2.41
C TYR A 218 -23.45 2.80 3.25
N SER A 219 -23.23 1.51 3.48
CA SER A 219 -24.05 0.69 4.36
C SER A 219 -23.20 -0.37 5.05
N ILE A 220 -23.63 -0.78 6.24
CA ILE A 220 -22.97 -1.86 6.98
C ILE A 220 -23.94 -2.98 7.33
N LYS A 221 -23.40 -4.19 7.45
CA LYS A 221 -24.14 -5.38 7.84
C LYS A 221 -23.27 -6.24 8.76
N GLY A 222 -23.90 -6.85 9.75
CA GLY A 222 -23.22 -7.85 10.58
C GLY A 222 -22.83 -9.05 9.72
N ASN A 223 -21.57 -9.45 9.79
CA ASN A 223 -21.11 -10.72 9.22
C ASN A 223 -21.11 -11.77 10.33
N THR A 224 -20.10 -11.75 11.19
CA THR A 224 -20.10 -12.54 12.45
C THR A 224 -20.44 -11.70 13.68
N ALA A 225 -20.35 -10.36 13.59
CA ALA A 225 -20.82 -9.45 14.63
C ALA A 225 -22.34 -9.29 14.59
N ILE A 226 -22.97 -9.20 15.76
CA ILE A 226 -24.43 -9.15 15.95
C ILE A 226 -24.89 -7.69 16.13
N VAL A 227 -25.84 -7.26 15.29
CA VAL A 227 -26.47 -5.93 15.39
C VAL A 227 -27.18 -5.78 16.73
N GLY A 228 -26.99 -4.64 17.40
CA GLY A 228 -27.58 -4.32 18.70
C GLY A 228 -26.79 -4.88 19.89
N GLN A 229 -25.98 -5.91 19.67
CA GLN A 229 -25.08 -6.47 20.69
C GLN A 229 -23.65 -5.95 20.51
N ASP A 230 -23.07 -6.09 19.32
CA ASP A 230 -21.68 -5.73 19.07
C ASP A 230 -21.55 -4.32 18.45
N PHE A 231 -22.54 -3.92 17.65
CA PHE A 231 -22.54 -2.62 16.97
C PHE A 231 -23.96 -2.13 16.64
N GLN A 232 -24.10 -0.85 16.32
CA GLN A 232 -25.35 -0.28 15.79
C GLN A 232 -25.23 -0.10 14.27
N THR A 233 -26.29 -0.45 13.53
CA THR A 233 -26.31 -0.25 12.07
C THR A 233 -26.26 1.23 11.72
N VAL A 234 -25.38 1.59 10.78
CA VAL A 234 -25.30 2.91 10.17
C VAL A 234 -25.37 2.78 8.65
N ASN A 235 -26.00 3.75 7.99
CA ASN A 235 -25.95 3.94 6.56
C ASN A 235 -26.09 5.44 6.28
N GLY A 236 -25.67 5.85 5.09
CA GLY A 236 -25.77 7.25 4.69
C GLY A 236 -25.15 7.48 3.33
N THR A 237 -24.94 8.76 3.04
CA THR A 237 -24.34 9.22 1.79
C THR A 237 -23.19 10.16 2.11
N LEU A 238 -22.02 9.92 1.52
CA LEU A 238 -20.93 10.89 1.50
C LEU A 238 -21.00 11.69 0.20
N PHE A 239 -20.73 12.98 0.32
CA PHE A 239 -20.78 13.94 -0.79
C PHE A 239 -19.44 14.64 -0.92
N TRP A 240 -18.89 14.66 -2.13
CA TRP A 240 -17.81 15.55 -2.53
C TRP A 240 -18.38 16.60 -3.48
N ASN A 241 -18.07 17.86 -3.21
CA ASN A 241 -18.41 18.96 -4.09
C ASN A 241 -17.57 18.92 -5.38
N GLU A 242 -17.93 19.77 -6.33
CA GLU A 242 -17.09 20.03 -7.49
C GLU A 242 -15.70 20.51 -7.04
N ASN A 243 -14.64 19.96 -7.66
CA ASN A 243 -13.25 20.22 -7.29
C ASN A 243 -12.87 19.78 -5.86
N GLU A 244 -13.67 18.91 -5.23
CA GLU A 244 -13.34 18.31 -3.94
C GLU A 244 -12.96 16.83 -4.12
N ARG A 245 -11.78 16.46 -3.65
CA ARG A 245 -11.29 15.08 -3.60
C ARG A 245 -10.60 14.79 -2.26
N GLY A 246 -10.20 13.55 -2.06
CA GLY A 246 -9.56 13.09 -0.83
C GLY A 246 -10.55 12.41 0.12
N ASP A 247 -10.12 12.26 1.36
CA ASP A 247 -10.77 11.39 2.33
C ASP A 247 -12.03 11.99 2.95
N LYS A 248 -13.05 11.15 3.13
CA LYS A 248 -14.19 11.39 4.00
C LYS A 248 -14.48 10.17 4.85
N ASN A 249 -15.02 10.42 6.02
CA ASN A 249 -15.17 9.42 7.06
C ASN A 249 -16.65 9.28 7.46
N PHE A 250 -17.01 8.07 7.88
CA PHE A 250 -18.18 7.86 8.72
C PHE A 250 -17.78 7.00 9.93
N THR A 251 -18.59 7.04 10.99
CA THR A 251 -18.33 6.26 12.20
C THR A 251 -19.38 5.18 12.42
N ILE A 252 -18.93 4.06 12.96
CA ILE A 252 -19.77 2.93 13.35
C ILE A 252 -19.75 2.85 14.88
N PRO A 253 -20.88 3.03 15.58
CA PRO A 253 -20.93 2.85 17.02
C PRO A 253 -20.71 1.37 17.39
N LEU A 254 -19.75 1.12 18.27
CA LEU A 254 -19.44 -0.20 18.82
C LEU A 254 -19.96 -0.28 20.26
N ALA A 255 -20.46 -1.45 20.64
CA ALA A 255 -20.78 -1.70 22.05
C ALA A 255 -19.49 -1.90 22.85
N LYS A 256 -19.48 -1.40 24.08
CA LYS A 256 -18.32 -1.51 24.98
C LYS A 256 -17.94 -2.97 25.28
N ASP A 257 -18.93 -3.85 25.31
CA ASP A 257 -18.81 -5.29 25.53
C ASP A 257 -18.92 -6.11 24.24
N ALA A 258 -18.73 -5.47 23.08
CA ALA A 258 -18.72 -6.16 21.79
C ALA A 258 -17.75 -7.36 21.77
N THR A 259 -18.16 -8.39 21.03
CA THR A 259 -17.44 -9.65 20.90
C THR A 259 -16.19 -9.47 20.05
N ILE A 260 -15.02 -9.73 20.64
CA ILE A 260 -13.72 -9.61 19.96
C ILE A 260 -13.59 -10.67 18.85
N GLY A 261 -12.94 -10.31 17.74
CA GLY A 261 -12.69 -11.18 16.60
C GLY A 261 -13.91 -11.36 15.69
N THR A 262 -15.01 -10.66 15.97
CA THR A 262 -16.18 -10.63 15.11
C THR A 262 -16.08 -9.52 14.05
N ASN A 263 -16.79 -9.72 12.94
CA ASN A 263 -16.62 -8.97 11.71
C ASN A 263 -17.92 -8.26 11.31
N ILE A 264 -17.77 -7.04 10.80
CA ILE A 264 -18.81 -6.21 10.19
C ILE A 264 -18.44 -6.02 8.72
N GLN A 265 -19.38 -6.31 7.81
CA GLN A 265 -19.21 -6.06 6.38
C GLN A 265 -19.62 -4.61 6.04
N LEU A 266 -18.78 -3.93 5.28
CA LEU A 266 -18.94 -2.57 4.79
C LEU A 266 -19.21 -2.63 3.28
N ASN A 267 -20.14 -1.81 2.79
CA ASN A 267 -20.46 -1.74 1.36
C ASN A 267 -20.63 -0.29 0.88
N LEU A 268 -20.06 0.03 -0.28
CA LEU A 268 -20.34 1.23 -1.06
C LEU A 268 -21.32 0.89 -2.18
N THR A 269 -22.26 1.79 -2.45
CA THR A 269 -23.27 1.62 -3.50
C THR A 269 -23.68 2.97 -4.07
N ASN A 270 -24.41 2.94 -5.18
CA ASN A 270 -25.09 4.11 -5.74
C ASN A 270 -24.15 5.32 -5.93
N LEU A 271 -23.06 5.09 -6.67
CA LEU A 271 -22.19 6.16 -7.13
C LEU A 271 -22.99 7.10 -8.05
N SER A 272 -23.04 8.38 -7.73
CA SER A 272 -23.86 9.35 -8.48
C SER A 272 -23.18 10.72 -8.59
N PRO A 273 -23.13 11.31 -9.81
CA PRO A 273 -23.64 10.76 -11.07
C PRO A 273 -22.77 9.61 -11.60
N LEU A 274 -23.37 8.63 -12.27
CA LEU A 274 -22.60 7.66 -13.07
C LEU A 274 -22.13 8.38 -14.34
N GLN A 275 -20.85 8.72 -14.41
CA GLN A 275 -20.19 9.17 -15.64
C GLN A 275 -19.42 7.99 -16.25
N GLU A 276 -19.13 8.01 -17.55
CA GLU A 276 -18.45 6.88 -18.25
C GLU A 276 -17.17 6.42 -17.55
N ASP A 277 -16.46 7.35 -16.91
CA ASP A 277 -15.19 7.08 -16.23
C ASP A 277 -15.28 6.98 -14.70
N SER A 278 -16.49 6.98 -14.13
CA SER A 278 -16.68 6.87 -12.68
C SER A 278 -16.87 5.43 -12.24
N LEU A 279 -16.10 5.00 -11.24
CA LEU A 279 -16.16 3.64 -10.72
C LEU A 279 -16.12 3.60 -9.20
N LEU A 280 -16.71 2.54 -8.64
CA LEU A 280 -16.40 2.15 -7.27
C LEU A 280 -15.11 1.33 -7.31
N GLY A 281 -14.13 1.71 -6.48
CA GLY A 281 -12.91 0.91 -6.27
C GLY A 281 -13.20 -0.20 -5.27
N ILE A 282 -12.59 -0.14 -4.07
CA ILE A 282 -13.00 -1.01 -2.96
C ILE A 282 -14.43 -0.69 -2.55
N GLU A 283 -15.38 -1.44 -3.11
CA GLU A 283 -16.80 -1.30 -2.79
C GLU A 283 -17.22 -2.17 -1.61
N THR A 284 -16.42 -3.17 -1.22
CA THR A 284 -16.66 -3.99 -0.02
C THR A 284 -15.42 -4.11 0.83
N ALA A 285 -15.57 -3.95 2.16
CA ALA A 285 -14.49 -4.13 3.13
C ALA A 285 -15.00 -4.83 4.40
N ILE A 286 -14.08 -5.35 5.21
CA ILE A 286 -14.38 -6.00 6.50
C ILE A 286 -13.77 -5.19 7.65
N LEU A 287 -14.60 -4.82 8.62
CA LEU A 287 -14.15 -4.31 9.91
C LEU A 287 -14.10 -5.45 10.94
N THR A 288 -12.96 -5.68 11.56
CA THR A 288 -12.77 -6.61 12.67
C THR A 288 -12.77 -5.86 14.00
N ILE A 289 -13.59 -6.31 14.96
CA ILE A 289 -13.60 -5.76 16.31
C ILE A 289 -12.46 -6.39 17.12
N THR A 290 -11.56 -5.56 17.65
CA THR A 290 -10.41 -5.98 18.45
C THR A 290 -10.53 -5.52 19.91
N ASP A 291 -9.52 -5.86 20.70
CA ASP A 291 -9.24 -5.20 21.97
C ASP A 291 -7.90 -4.45 21.84
N ASP A 292 -7.78 -3.29 22.47
CA ASP A 292 -6.51 -2.51 22.51
C ASP A 292 -5.48 -3.10 23.48
N ASP A 293 -5.84 -4.17 24.19
CA ASP A 293 -4.91 -4.87 25.07
C ASP A 293 -3.88 -5.62 24.21
N ILE A 294 -2.76 -4.96 23.91
CA ILE A 294 -1.50 -5.62 23.58
C ILE A 294 -1.29 -6.71 24.64
N LEU A 295 -1.20 -7.96 24.19
CA LEU A 295 -0.90 -9.17 24.96
C LEU A 295 -0.11 -8.88 26.24
N THR A 296 -0.84 -8.64 27.34
CA THR A 296 -0.27 -8.59 28.68
C THR A 296 -0.78 -9.83 29.39
N THR A 297 0.18 -10.73 29.68
CA THR A 297 0.09 -11.96 30.49
C THR A 297 0.02 -13.31 29.76
N LEU A 298 1.01 -13.59 28.89
CA LEU A 298 1.71 -14.86 29.09
C LEU A 298 2.66 -14.66 30.27
N THR A 299 2.19 -14.94 31.49
CA THR A 299 3.15 -15.21 32.56
C THR A 299 3.90 -16.47 32.12
N PRO A 300 5.23 -16.43 31.94
CA PRO A 300 5.96 -17.65 31.67
C PRO A 300 5.71 -18.56 32.87
N THR A 301 5.07 -19.70 32.64
CA THR A 301 5.08 -20.78 33.63
C THR A 301 6.56 -21.03 33.95
N PRO A 302 6.97 -21.07 35.23
CA PRO A 302 8.37 -21.33 35.56
C PRO A 302 8.78 -22.63 34.87
N ILE A 303 9.70 -22.52 33.91
CA ILE A 303 10.26 -23.69 33.25
C ILE A 303 10.97 -24.47 34.35
N GLN A 304 10.40 -25.60 34.76
CA GLN A 304 11.10 -26.56 35.60
C GLN A 304 12.37 -26.95 34.84
N PRO A 305 13.58 -26.84 35.44
CA PRO A 305 14.81 -27.12 34.73
C PRO A 305 14.76 -28.54 34.18
N LEU A 306 14.92 -28.66 32.86
CA LEU A 306 15.04 -29.93 32.16
C LEU A 306 16.28 -30.66 32.72
N PRO A 307 16.20 -31.95 33.09
CA PRO A 307 17.35 -32.68 33.58
C PRO A 307 18.49 -32.64 32.56
N SER A 308 19.64 -32.19 33.05
CA SER A 308 20.86 -31.98 32.29
C SER A 308 21.49 -33.32 31.89
N THR A 309 21.24 -33.79 30.67
CA THR A 309 22.14 -34.76 30.00
C THR A 309 21.95 -34.70 28.50
N ILE A 310 22.73 -33.90 27.77
CA ILE A 310 23.24 -34.27 26.44
C ILE A 310 24.67 -33.73 26.29
N ASN A 311 25.55 -34.65 25.93
CA ASN A 311 26.98 -34.45 25.68
C ASN A 311 27.26 -33.53 24.49
N SER A 312 28.31 -32.72 24.66
CA SER A 312 29.21 -32.13 23.66
C SER A 312 29.16 -32.78 22.27
N THR A 313 29.06 -31.98 21.20
CA THR A 313 30.21 -31.52 20.38
C THR A 313 29.67 -30.81 19.13
N TYR A 314 29.84 -29.49 19.00
CA TYR A 314 29.98 -28.85 17.68
C TYR A 314 30.85 -27.59 17.79
N VAL A 315 31.76 -27.47 16.84
CA VAL A 315 32.97 -26.65 16.85
C VAL A 315 32.65 -25.19 16.52
N GLN A 316 33.21 -24.27 17.31
CA GLN A 316 33.30 -22.84 17.00
C GLN A 316 34.17 -22.60 15.76
N SER A 317 33.65 -21.88 14.77
CA SER A 317 34.48 -21.08 13.86
C SER A 317 34.20 -19.61 14.14
N SER A 318 35.19 -18.95 14.73
CA SER A 318 35.25 -17.52 15.03
C SER A 318 35.41 -16.68 13.76
N PHE A 319 34.57 -15.66 13.58
CA PHE A 319 34.92 -14.47 12.80
C PHE A 319 34.98 -13.28 13.75
N PHE A 320 36.12 -12.59 13.67
CA PHE A 320 36.51 -11.43 14.45
C PHE A 320 35.59 -10.23 14.16
N THR A 321 35.11 -9.58 15.21
CA THR A 321 34.68 -8.18 15.17
C THR A 321 35.85 -7.32 15.60
N ASP A 322 36.34 -6.46 14.72
CA ASP A 322 37.34 -5.45 15.07
C ASP A 322 36.64 -4.27 15.73
N ASP A 323 37.18 -3.86 16.87
CA ASP A 323 36.74 -2.76 17.73
C ASP A 323 36.94 -1.42 17.02
N LEU A 324 35.93 -0.54 17.04
CA LEU A 324 36.12 0.89 16.85
C LEU A 324 35.77 1.61 18.14
N THR A 325 36.80 1.84 18.95
CA THR A 325 36.74 2.67 20.16
C THR A 325 36.56 4.14 19.79
N ILE A 326 35.58 4.77 20.44
CA ILE A 326 35.34 6.21 20.44
C ILE A 326 36.27 6.89 21.46
N THR A 327 37.00 7.91 21.01
CA THR A 327 37.49 9.04 21.83
C THR A 327 37.35 10.32 21.02
#